data_AF-W2KK16-F1
#
_entry.id   AF-W2KK16-F1
#
_cell.length_a   1.000
_cell.length_b   1.000
_cell.length_c   1.000
_cell.angle_alpha   90.00
_cell.angle_beta   90.00
_cell.angle_gamma   90.00
#
_symmetry.space_group_name_H-M   'P 1'
#
loop_
_entity.id
_entity.type
_entity.pdbx_description
1 polymer ?
#
loop_
_entity_poly.entity_id
_entity_poly.type
_entity_poly.pdbx_seq_one_letter_code
_entity_poly.pdbx_strand_id
1 'polypeptide(L)'
;MEIPSAFLVAENGNVAKAMERYRATMAWRKQMKVDNILTTPQAHYDTIKTHYTQFLHKHDKLGHPLYIEKVGSINIARLKKLGVSQDTLFKHYLFAMEFTL
;
A
#
# COMPACT_ATOMS: atom_id res chain seq x y z
N MET A 1 1.50 -7.44 24.81
CA MET A 1 1.31 -7.00 23.41
C MET A 1 1.59 -8.20 22.54
N GLU A 2 0.56 -8.75 21.91
CA GLU A 2 0.66 -9.96 21.10
C GLU A 2 1.23 -9.61 19.71
N ILE A 3 2.14 -10.43 19.19
CA ILE A 3 2.71 -10.25 17.85
C ILE A 3 1.67 -10.76 16.84
N PRO A 4 1.23 -9.97 15.85
CA PRO A 4 0.28 -10.47 14.86
C PRO A 4 0.84 -11.69 14.12
N SER A 5 0.01 -12.69 13.87
CA SER A 5 0.40 -13.98 13.28
C SER A 5 1.15 -13.85 11.95
N ALA A 6 0.80 -12.86 11.13
CA ALA A 6 1.48 -12.58 9.87
C ALA A 6 2.99 -12.30 10.04
N PHE A 7 3.39 -11.62 11.13
CA PHE A 7 4.81 -11.37 11.42
C PHE A 7 5.52 -12.63 11.89
N LEU A 8 4.85 -13.50 12.66
CA LEU A 8 5.40 -14.80 13.04
C LEU A 8 5.61 -15.70 11.82
N VAL A 9 4.62 -15.76 10.93
CA VAL A 9 4.72 -16.52 9.66
C VAL A 9 5.86 -15.99 8.81
N ALA A 10 5.97 -14.66 8.66
CA ALA A 10 7.01 -14.04 7.82
C ALA A 10 8.44 -14.27 8.34
N GLU A 11 8.61 -14.53 9.64
CA GLU A 11 9.89 -14.83 10.28
C GLU A 11 10.05 -16.32 10.61
N ASN A 12 9.28 -17.20 9.98
CA ASN A 12 9.33 -18.66 10.15
C ASN A 12 9.20 -19.12 11.62
N GLY A 13 8.32 -18.48 12.38
CA GLY A 13 8.08 -18.78 13.80
C GLY A 13 9.12 -18.19 14.76
N ASN A 14 10.13 -17.46 14.27
CA ASN A 14 11.10 -16.80 15.14
C ASN A 14 10.46 -15.59 15.84
N VAL A 15 10.09 -15.77 17.11
CA VAL A 15 9.40 -14.77 17.93
C VAL A 15 10.19 -13.48 18.09
N ALA A 16 11.52 -13.57 18.27
CA ALA A 16 12.36 -12.39 18.47
C ALA A 16 12.42 -11.51 17.22
N LYS A 17 12.66 -12.12 16.05
CA LYS A 17 12.66 -11.42 14.76
C LYS A 17 11.28 -10.87 14.40
N ALA A 18 10.21 -11.64 14.68
CA ALA A 18 8.85 -11.19 14.42
C ALA A 18 8.49 -9.95 15.24
N MET A 19 8.89 -9.92 16.53
CA MET A 19 8.71 -8.75 17.39
C MET A 19 9.53 -7.55 16.90
N GLU A 20 10.77 -7.76 16.49
CA GLU A 20 11.63 -6.70 15.93
C GLU A 20 10.99 -6.08 14.68
N ARG A 21 10.58 -6.92 13.73
CA ARG A 21 9.92 -6.48 12.50
C ARG A 21 8.61 -5.76 12.79
N TYR A 22 7.78 -6.28 13.70
CA TYR A 22 6.53 -5.63 14.08
C TYR A 22 6.77 -4.23 14.66
N ARG A 23 7.73 -4.08 15.58
CA ARG A 23 8.09 -2.77 16.15
C ARG A 23 8.60 -1.80 15.09
N ALA A 24 9.44 -2.27 14.17
CA ALA A 24 9.94 -1.46 13.06
C ALA A 24 8.79 -0.98 12.16
N THR A 25 7.85 -1.87 11.81
CA THR A 25 6.66 -1.52 11.03
C THR A 25 5.79 -0.49 11.77
N MET A 26 5.54 -0.65 13.07
CA MET A 26 4.74 0.31 13.85
C MET A 26 5.42 1.69 13.96
N ALA A 27 6.74 1.72 14.13
CA ALA A 27 7.49 2.97 14.11
C ALA A 27 7.40 3.67 12.75
N TRP A 28 7.55 2.91 11.66
CA TRP A 28 7.40 3.42 10.30
C TRP A 28 5.98 3.94 10.03
N ARG A 29 4.94 3.22 10.47
CA ARG A 29 3.54 3.64 10.33
C ARG A 29 3.32 5.02 10.96
N LYS A 30 3.85 5.23 12.17
CA LYS A 30 3.79 6.51 12.87
C LYS A 30 4.56 7.60 12.13
N GLN A 31 5.77 7.32 11.66
CA GLN A 31 6.60 8.28 10.91
C GLN A 31 5.90 8.74 9.62
N MET A 32 5.30 7.81 8.89
CA MET A 32 4.65 8.07 7.60
C MET A 32 3.18 8.49 7.72
N LYS A 33 2.63 8.55 8.94
CA LYS A 33 1.21 8.84 9.23
C LYS A 33 0.24 7.93 8.46
N VAL A 34 0.58 6.64 8.39
CA VAL A 34 -0.17 5.64 7.60
C VAL A 34 -1.60 5.49 8.10
N ASP A 35 -1.79 5.58 9.42
CA ASP A 35 -3.12 5.48 10.04
C ASP A 35 -4.09 6.61 9.59
N ASN A 36 -3.57 7.69 9.00
CA ASN A 36 -4.37 8.79 8.44
C ASN A 36 -4.50 8.73 6.91
N ILE A 37 -3.92 7.74 6.23
CA ILE A 37 -3.79 7.76 4.77
C ILE A 37 -5.15 7.78 4.07
N LEU A 38 -6.15 7.07 4.62
CA LEU A 38 -7.50 6.98 4.03
C LEU A 38 -8.25 8.31 4.09
N THR A 39 -7.91 9.17 5.04
CA THR A 39 -8.50 10.51 5.20
C THR A 39 -7.63 11.61 4.58
N THR A 40 -6.44 11.28 4.09
CA THR A 40 -5.50 12.24 3.52
C THR A 40 -5.86 12.50 2.05
N PRO A 41 -6.11 13.76 1.63
CA PRO A 41 -6.45 14.07 0.25
C PRO A 41 -5.36 13.65 -0.74
N GLN A 42 -5.77 13.02 -1.84
CA GLN A 42 -4.88 12.63 -2.92
C GLN A 42 -5.00 13.58 -4.10
N ALA A 43 -4.22 14.66 -4.10
CA ALA A 43 -4.31 15.71 -5.12
C ALA A 43 -4.10 15.21 -6.56
N HIS A 44 -3.35 14.12 -6.74
CA HIS A 44 -3.04 13.53 -8.05
C HIS A 44 -3.84 12.25 -8.37
N TYR A 45 -4.88 11.92 -7.61
CA TYR A 45 -5.63 10.67 -7.75
C TYR A 45 -6.05 10.41 -9.21
N ASP A 46 -6.79 11.34 -9.83
CA ASP A 46 -7.29 11.16 -11.19
C ASP A 46 -6.18 11.09 -12.24
N THR A 47 -5.12 11.88 -12.06
CA THR A 47 -3.93 11.85 -12.91
C THR A 47 -3.23 10.50 -12.86
N ILE A 48 -3.11 9.91 -11.67
CA ILE A 48 -2.55 8.57 -11.48
C ILE A 48 -3.44 7.54 -12.17
N LYS A 49 -4.75 7.55 -11.91
CA LYS A 49 -5.71 6.60 -12.46
C LYS A 49 -5.80 6.64 -14.00
N THR A 50 -5.57 7.82 -14.58
CA THR A 50 -5.55 8.02 -16.04
C THR A 50 -4.29 7.42 -16.70
N HIS A 51 -3.16 7.42 -16.00
CA HIS A 51 -1.85 7.04 -16.56
C HIS A 51 -1.25 5.77 -15.95
N TYR A 52 -1.91 5.19 -14.98
CA TYR A 52 -1.59 3.90 -14.38
C TYR A 52 -2.89 3.19 -13.97
N THR A 53 -3.27 2.18 -14.75
CA THR A 53 -4.51 1.45 -14.50
C THR A 53 -4.35 0.53 -13.29
N GLN A 54 -4.97 0.93 -12.18
CA GLN A 54 -5.07 0.18 -10.92
C GLN A 54 -6.52 0.18 -10.46
N PHE A 55 -7.04 -0.91 -9.92
CA PHE A 55 -8.39 -0.93 -9.33
C PHE A 55 -8.61 -2.13 -8.40
N LEU A 56 -9.56 -1.97 -7.49
CA LEU A 56 -10.12 -3.05 -6.68
C LEU A 56 -11.39 -3.57 -7.36
N HIS A 57 -11.55 -4.89 -7.43
CA HIS A 57 -12.72 -5.48 -8.06
C HIS A 57 -13.16 -6.81 -7.44
N LYS A 58 -14.15 -6.74 -6.54
CA LYS A 58 -14.77 -7.93 -5.92
C LYS A 58 -13.74 -8.77 -5.15
N HIS A 59 -14.06 -10.06 -5.00
CA HIS A 59 -13.29 -11.03 -4.26
C HIS A 59 -13.12 -12.32 -5.07
N ASP A 60 -12.09 -13.10 -4.77
CA ASP A 60 -11.91 -14.45 -5.31
C ASP A 60 -12.88 -15.47 -4.67
N LYS A 61 -12.73 -16.76 -5.01
CA LYS A 61 -13.58 -17.84 -4.49
C LYS A 61 -13.44 -18.08 -2.98
N LEU A 62 -12.37 -17.59 -2.37
CA LEU A 62 -12.10 -17.70 -0.93
C LEU A 62 -12.46 -16.42 -0.18
N GLY A 63 -12.93 -15.39 -0.88
CA GLY A 63 -13.30 -14.11 -0.29
C GLY A 63 -12.15 -13.11 -0.17
N HIS A 64 -10.99 -13.37 -0.80
CA HIS A 64 -9.89 -12.41 -0.79
C HIS A 64 -10.16 -11.24 -1.75
N PRO A 65 -9.93 -9.98 -1.36
CA PRO A 65 -10.16 -8.84 -2.23
C PRO A 65 -9.20 -8.85 -3.42
N LEU A 66 -9.72 -8.52 -4.61
CA LEU A 66 -8.90 -8.49 -5.83
C LEU A 66 -8.40 -7.07 -6.08
N TYR A 67 -7.10 -6.88 -5.91
CA TYR A 67 -6.38 -5.69 -6.35
C TYR A 67 -5.68 -5.97 -7.69
N ILE A 68 -5.98 -5.17 -8.71
CA ILE A 68 -5.51 -5.37 -10.08
C ILE A 68 -4.66 -4.17 -10.48
N GLU A 69 -3.41 -4.43 -10.86
CA GLU A 69 -2.51 -3.44 -11.47
C GLU A 69 -2.10 -3.88 -12.87
N LYS A 70 -2.34 -3.03 -13.87
CA LYS A 70 -1.82 -3.25 -15.22
C LYS A 70 -0.49 -2.53 -15.35
N VAL A 71 0.61 -3.19 -14.94
CA VAL A 71 1.96 -2.60 -14.96
C VAL A 71 2.32 -2.05 -16.35
N GLY A 72 1.98 -2.76 -17.43
CA GLY A 72 2.23 -2.28 -18.80
C GLY A 72 1.45 -1.02 -19.23
N SER A 73 0.48 -0.56 -18.44
CA SER A 73 -0.23 0.71 -18.70
C SER A 73 0.49 1.94 -18.15
N ILE A 74 1.51 1.76 -17.32
CA ILE A 74 2.12 2.86 -16.58
C ILE A 74 2.87 3.82 -17.53
N ASN A 75 2.45 5.07 -17.54
CA ASN A 75 3.15 6.14 -18.26
C ASN A 75 3.96 7.01 -17.29
N ILE A 76 5.09 6.49 -16.81
CA ILE A 76 5.99 7.18 -15.87
C ILE A 76 6.44 8.55 -16.40
N ALA A 77 6.76 8.65 -17.69
CA ALA A 77 7.21 9.90 -18.29
C ALA A 77 6.12 10.98 -18.19
N ARG A 78 4.86 10.63 -18.48
CA ARG A 78 3.73 11.54 -18.36
C ARG A 78 3.42 11.90 -16.92
N LEU A 79 3.43 10.92 -16.01
CA LEU A 79 3.22 11.13 -14.57
C LEU A 79 4.23 12.15 -14.01
N LYS A 80 5.52 11.97 -14.30
CA LYS A 80 6.57 12.93 -13.91
C LYS A 80 6.35 14.32 -14.48
N LYS A 81 5.99 14.42 -15.77
CA LYS A 81 5.69 15.71 -16.43
C LYS A 81 4.49 16.42 -15.79
N LEU A 82 3.52 15.67 -15.26
CA LEU A 82 2.34 16.21 -14.57
C LEU A 82 2.57 16.43 -13.07
N GLY A 83 3.82 16.39 -12.60
CA GLY A 83 4.19 16.68 -11.21
C GLY A 83 3.97 15.52 -10.25
N VAL A 84 3.59 14.33 -10.72
CA VAL A 84 3.43 13.16 -9.85
C VAL A 84 4.82 12.64 -9.47
N SER A 85 5.17 12.82 -8.20
CA SER A 85 6.42 12.31 -7.64
C SER A 85 6.32 10.81 -7.33
N GLN A 86 7.47 10.17 -7.16
CA GLN A 86 7.53 8.78 -6.69
C GLN A 86 6.87 8.62 -5.31
N ASP A 87 7.09 9.55 -4.38
CA ASP A 87 6.43 9.56 -3.06
C ASP A 87 4.90 9.64 -3.18
N THR A 88 4.39 10.43 -4.14
CA THR A 88 2.95 10.52 -4.42
C THR A 88 2.39 9.18 -4.91
N LEU A 89 3.10 8.49 -5.81
CA LEU A 89 2.71 7.15 -6.27
C LEU A 89 2.74 6.13 -5.13
N PHE A 90 3.75 6.18 -4.26
CA PHE A 90 3.81 5.31 -3.09
C PHE A 90 2.66 5.56 -2.11
N LYS A 91 2.30 6.82 -1.86
CA LYS A 91 1.13 7.17 -1.02
C LYS A 91 -0.18 6.69 -1.63
N HIS A 92 -0.33 6.77 -2.96
CA HIS A 92 -1.49 6.23 -3.66
C HIS A 92 -1.59 4.71 -3.51
N TYR A 93 -0.47 4.00 -3.70
CA TYR A 93 -0.39 2.56 -3.49
C TYR A 93 -0.71 2.18 -2.05
N LEU A 94 -0.13 2.88 -1.07
CA LEU A 94 -0.38 2.65 0.34
C LEU A 94 -1.84 2.88 0.73
N PHE A 95 -2.47 3.92 0.18
CA PHE A 95 -3.91 4.13 0.33
C PHE A 95 -4.71 2.93 -0.17
N ALA A 96 -4.38 2.38 -1.34
CA ALA A 96 -5.06 1.21 -1.87
C ALA A 96 -4.87 -0.01 -0.97
N MET A 97 -3.67 -0.23 -0.44
CA MET A 97 -3.40 -1.33 0.51
C MET A 97 -4.21 -1.17 1.80
N GLU A 98 -4.20 0.00 2.44
CA GLU A 98 -4.96 0.23 3.67
C GLU A 98 -6.48 0.20 3.45
N PHE A 99 -6.97 0.52 2.25
CA PHE A 99 -8.39 0.39 1.92
C PHE A 99 -8.80 -1.08 1.72
N THR A 100 -7.84 -1.95 1.41
CA THR A 100 -8.07 -3.38 1.11
C THR A 100 -7.99 -4.26 2.36
N LEU A 101 -7.31 -3.78 3.41
CA LEU A 101 -7.24 -4.44 4.73
C LEU A 101 -8.62 -4.57 5.37
#